data_AF-A0A1F7GEY9-F1
#
_entry.id   AF-A0A1F7GEY9-F1
#
_cell.length_a   1.000
_cell.length_b   1.000
_cell.length_c   1.000
_cell.angle_alpha   90.00
_cell.angle_beta   90.00
_cell.angle_gamma   90.00
#
_symmetry.space_group_name_H-M   'P 1'
#
loop_
_entity.id
_entity.type
_entity.pdbx_description
1 polymer ?
#
loop_
_entity_poly.entity_id
_entity_poly.type
_entity_poly.pdbx_seq_one_letter_code
_entity_poly.pdbx_strand_id
1 'polypeptide(L)'
;MKIRQLLFLILIFFSLGLLVADKFATDKVPDAVLIARFEKLSRNGNSSCSGNFSEGINSLSDNNRLQGSCCSPMNYHRYSEQIRGLQEFKKIPEIPQDPYDILVKQAKNLMSHYDDILSFEQEKAYDFAMQNSHEQGPCCCKCWRWYVYGGLGKILIRKYNFTGERLAKIWNLSDGCGGAGDHVNHS
;
A
#
# COMPACT_ATOMS: atom_id res chain seq x y z
N MET A 1 9.15 -14.28 66.13
CA MET A 1 7.94 -13.64 65.54
C MET A 1 8.30 -13.16 64.12
N LYS A 2 8.50 -14.12 63.21
CA LYS A 2 9.25 -13.97 61.93
C LYS A 2 8.41 -14.30 60.68
N ILE A 3 7.07 -14.30 60.78
CA ILE A 3 6.18 -14.73 59.69
C ILE A 3 5.19 -13.63 59.25
N ARG A 4 5.09 -12.52 60.00
CA ARG A 4 4.15 -11.42 59.68
C ARG A 4 4.70 -10.32 58.76
N GLN A 5 6.03 -10.25 58.55
CA GLN A 5 6.63 -9.23 57.68
C GLN A 5 6.86 -9.67 56.23
N LEU A 6 6.72 -10.97 55.93
CA LEU A 6 6.93 -11.49 54.57
C LEU A 6 5.65 -11.42 53.69
N LEU A 7 4.48 -11.24 54.30
CA LEU A 7 3.19 -11.17 53.59
C LEU A 7 2.79 -9.76 53.14
N PHE A 8 3.47 -8.70 53.62
CA PHE A 8 3.17 -7.32 53.23
C PHE A 8 3.94 -6.82 52.01
N LEU A 9 5.02 -7.51 51.61
CA LEU A 9 5.82 -7.14 50.43
C LEU A 9 5.37 -7.81 49.12
N ILE A 10 4.45 -8.77 49.19
CA ILE A 10 3.89 -9.43 47.99
C ILE A 10 2.65 -8.68 47.45
N LEU A 11 2.03 -7.80 48.24
CA LEU A 11 0.85 -7.03 47.82
C LEU A 11 1.15 -5.68 47.16
N ILE A 12 2.41 -5.25 47.12
CA ILE A 12 2.81 -3.98 46.45
C ILE A 12 3.33 -4.22 45.02
N PHE A 13 3.68 -5.46 44.66
CA PHE A 13 4.05 -5.79 43.28
C PHE A 13 2.88 -6.17 42.36
N PHE A 14 1.65 -6.28 42.89
CA PHE A 14 0.47 -6.63 42.11
C PHE A 14 -0.49 -5.46 41.83
N SER A 15 -0.09 -4.23 42.16
CA SER A 15 -0.90 -3.02 41.93
C SER A 15 -0.25 -2.02 40.97
N LEU A 16 0.95 -2.30 40.46
CA LEU A 16 1.62 -1.50 39.42
C LEU A 16 1.76 -2.24 38.08
N GLY A 17 1.01 -3.32 37.89
CA GLY A 17 1.00 -4.13 36.65
C GLY A 17 -0.32 -4.07 35.87
N LEU A 18 -1.34 -3.38 36.39
CA LEU A 18 -2.63 -3.16 35.73
C LEU A 18 -2.78 -1.66 35.46
N LEU A 19 -2.17 -1.12 34.40
CA LEU A 19 -2.59 0.14 33.76
C LEU A 19 -1.79 0.51 32.50
N VAL A 20 -1.15 -0.45 31.83
CA VAL A 20 -0.67 -0.24 30.45
C VAL A 20 -1.05 -1.45 29.58
N ALA A 21 -2.30 -1.89 29.69
CA ALA A 21 -2.97 -2.47 28.52
C ALA A 21 -3.50 -1.29 27.71
N ASP A 22 -2.57 -0.53 27.15
CA ASP A 22 -2.91 0.55 26.26
C ASP A 22 -3.60 -0.10 25.06
N LYS A 23 -4.86 0.30 24.89
CA LYS A 23 -5.72 -0.14 23.82
C LYS A 23 -5.02 0.26 22.51
N PHE A 24 -4.30 -0.66 21.90
CA PHE A 24 -4.10 -0.64 20.45
C PHE A 24 -5.45 -0.96 19.80
N ALA A 25 -6.41 -0.04 19.96
CA ALA A 25 -7.50 0.11 19.03
C ALA A 25 -6.81 0.43 17.71
N THR A 26 -6.56 -0.62 16.92
CA THR A 26 -6.25 -0.44 15.51
C THR A 26 -7.40 0.39 14.95
N ASP A 27 -7.11 1.60 14.45
CA ASP A 27 -8.04 2.43 13.69
C ASP A 27 -8.43 1.65 12.43
N LYS A 28 -9.29 0.64 12.59
CA LYS A 28 -9.79 -0.14 11.48
C LYS A 28 -10.79 0.75 10.75
N VAL A 29 -10.55 0.96 9.46
CA VAL A 29 -11.52 1.65 8.60
C VAL A 29 -12.84 0.89 8.68
N PRO A 30 -13.96 1.54 9.07
CA PRO A 30 -15.24 0.85 9.22
C PRO A 30 -15.71 0.23 7.90
N ASP A 31 -16.31 -0.96 7.97
CA ASP A 31 -16.75 -1.69 6.77
C ASP A 31 -17.75 -0.90 5.93
N ALA A 32 -18.69 -0.18 6.55
CA ALA A 32 -19.63 0.68 5.84
C ALA A 32 -18.93 1.76 4.98
N VAL A 33 -17.79 2.28 5.46
CA VAL A 33 -16.98 3.26 4.72
C VAL A 33 -16.27 2.58 3.54
N LEU A 34 -15.75 1.37 3.73
CA LEU A 34 -15.10 0.61 2.66
C LEU A 34 -16.10 0.21 1.56
N ILE A 35 -17.30 -0.25 1.92
CA ILE A 35 -18.36 -0.59 0.97
C ILE A 35 -18.71 0.62 0.10
N ALA A 36 -18.99 1.77 0.72
CA ALA A 36 -19.36 2.98 -0.02
C ALA A 36 -18.25 3.44 -0.99
N ARG A 37 -16.98 3.36 -0.57
CA ARG A 37 -15.84 3.67 -1.45
C ARG A 37 -15.73 2.67 -2.59
N PHE A 38 -15.82 1.38 -2.29
CA PHE A 38 -15.78 0.33 -3.30
C PHE A 38 -16.85 0.50 -4.36
N GLU A 39 -18.11 0.75 -3.98
CA GLU A 39 -19.21 0.96 -4.91
C GLU A 39 -18.97 2.15 -5.83
N LYS A 40 -18.42 3.24 -5.28
CA LYS A 40 -18.07 4.42 -6.07
C LYS A 40 -16.96 4.10 -7.08
N LEU A 41 -15.86 3.50 -6.64
CA LEU A 41 -14.66 3.25 -7.46
C LEU A 41 -14.90 2.17 -8.51
N SER A 42 -15.65 1.13 -8.19
CA SER A 42 -15.97 0.02 -9.10
C SER A 42 -16.90 0.41 -10.25
N ARG A 43 -17.75 1.43 -10.05
CA ARG A 43 -18.72 1.89 -11.06
C ARG A 43 -18.29 3.12 -11.84
N ASN A 44 -17.42 3.96 -11.28
CA ASN A 44 -17.05 5.27 -11.84
C ASN A 44 -15.54 5.39 -12.12
N GLY A 45 -14.87 4.26 -12.36
CA GLY A 45 -13.45 4.24 -12.69
C GLY A 45 -13.16 4.95 -14.02
N ASN A 46 -12.01 5.61 -14.10
CA ASN A 46 -11.48 6.22 -15.31
C ASN A 46 -10.09 5.69 -15.69
N SER A 47 -9.54 4.77 -14.89
CA SER A 47 -8.23 4.18 -15.13
C SER A 47 -8.27 3.17 -16.27
N SER A 48 -7.22 3.16 -17.10
CA SER A 48 -7.05 2.18 -18.18
C SER A 48 -5.60 1.73 -18.24
N CYS A 49 -5.39 0.43 -18.47
CA CYS A 49 -4.06 -0.15 -18.66
C CYS A 49 -3.62 -0.07 -20.14
N SER A 50 -3.71 1.12 -20.75
CA SER A 50 -3.31 1.40 -22.14
C SER A 50 -2.17 2.41 -22.24
N GLY A 51 -1.38 2.32 -23.33
CA GLY A 51 -0.31 3.28 -23.64
C GLY A 51 -0.85 4.70 -23.77
N ASN A 52 -1.92 4.89 -24.55
CA ASN A 52 -2.57 6.19 -24.74
C ASN A 52 -3.02 6.82 -23.42
N PHE A 53 -3.57 6.03 -22.48
CA PHE A 53 -3.94 6.55 -21.17
C PHE A 53 -2.71 7.04 -20.40
N SER A 54 -1.62 6.25 -20.45
CA SER A 54 -0.36 6.57 -19.78
C SER A 54 0.27 7.86 -20.31
N GLU A 55 0.28 8.06 -21.63
CA GLU A 55 0.75 9.28 -22.28
C GLU A 55 -0.13 10.49 -21.94
N GLY A 56 -1.45 10.27 -21.83
CA GLY A 56 -2.43 11.31 -21.53
C GLY A 56 -2.33 11.89 -20.11
N ILE A 57 -1.77 11.15 -19.13
CA ILE A 57 -1.72 11.58 -17.71
C ILE A 57 -1.03 12.93 -17.54
N ASN A 58 0.03 13.22 -18.30
CA ASN A 58 0.74 14.50 -18.19
C ASN A 58 -0.14 15.70 -18.54
N SER A 59 -1.14 15.52 -19.41
CA SER A 59 -2.10 16.57 -19.80
C SER A 59 -3.24 16.77 -18.80
N LEU A 60 -3.47 15.82 -17.89
CA LEU A 60 -4.53 15.94 -16.88
C LEU A 60 -4.17 17.01 -15.84
N SER A 61 -5.19 17.69 -15.31
CA SER A 61 -5.01 18.60 -14.17
C SER A 61 -4.51 17.85 -12.94
N ASP A 62 -3.57 18.45 -12.21
CA ASP A 62 -3.01 17.90 -10.97
C ASP A 62 -4.05 17.58 -9.89
N ASN A 63 -5.19 18.28 -9.91
CA ASN A 63 -6.30 18.08 -8.97
C ASN A 63 -7.26 16.96 -9.37
N ASN A 64 -7.10 16.38 -10.58
CA ASN A 64 -7.90 15.23 -11.00
C ASN A 64 -7.47 13.96 -10.25
N ARG A 65 -8.28 12.91 -10.38
CA ARG A 65 -8.04 11.60 -9.76
C ARG A 65 -8.06 10.49 -10.80
N LEU A 66 -7.13 9.56 -10.67
CA LEU A 66 -7.06 8.30 -11.39
C LEU A 66 -7.76 7.25 -10.53
N GLN A 67 -8.92 6.79 -10.99
CA GLN A 67 -9.87 6.01 -10.18
C GLN A 67 -10.20 4.67 -10.82
N GLY A 68 -10.45 3.66 -9.97
CA GLY A 68 -10.87 2.32 -10.38
C GLY A 68 -9.73 1.40 -10.83
N SER A 69 -10.11 0.17 -11.17
CA SER A 69 -9.21 -0.85 -11.68
C SER A 69 -8.90 -0.63 -13.15
N CYS A 70 -7.79 -1.19 -13.64
CA CYS A 70 -7.35 -0.97 -15.02
C CYS A 70 -7.43 -2.19 -15.95
N CYS A 71 -7.52 -3.42 -15.42
CA CYS A 71 -7.51 -4.67 -16.21
C CYS A 71 -8.78 -5.49 -16.01
N SER A 72 -9.15 -5.74 -14.76
CA SER A 72 -10.27 -6.59 -14.36
C SER A 72 -11.23 -5.82 -13.44
N PRO A 73 -12.51 -6.24 -13.30
CA PRO A 73 -13.42 -5.62 -12.34
C PRO A 73 -12.87 -5.66 -10.92
N MET A 74 -13.11 -4.61 -10.13
CA MET A 74 -12.70 -4.59 -8.72
C MET A 74 -13.40 -5.71 -7.91
N ASN A 75 -12.68 -6.27 -6.95
CA ASN A 75 -13.21 -7.25 -6.00
C ASN A 75 -13.24 -6.66 -4.58
N TYR A 76 -14.40 -6.69 -3.91
CA TYR A 76 -14.57 -6.03 -2.60
C TYR A 76 -13.70 -6.67 -1.52
N HIS A 77 -13.61 -8.00 -1.49
CA HIS A 77 -12.79 -8.70 -0.51
C HIS A 77 -11.33 -8.24 -0.60
N ARG A 78 -10.76 -8.29 -1.82
CA ARG A 78 -9.38 -7.83 -2.07
C ARG A 78 -9.18 -6.35 -1.75
N TYR A 79 -10.09 -5.49 -2.22
CA TYR A 79 -10.05 -4.06 -1.91
C TYR A 79 -9.98 -3.81 -0.40
N SER A 80 -10.81 -4.52 0.38
CA SER A 80 -10.85 -4.36 1.82
C SER A 80 -9.57 -4.82 2.53
N GLU A 81 -8.89 -5.85 2.00
CA GLU A 81 -7.59 -6.31 2.52
C GLU A 81 -6.49 -5.31 2.19
N GLN A 82 -6.48 -4.79 0.96
CA GLN A 82 -5.51 -3.80 0.50
C GLN A 82 -5.58 -2.52 1.34
N ILE A 83 -6.77 -1.93 1.51
CA ILE A 83 -6.94 -0.71 2.31
C ILE A 83 -6.52 -0.91 3.77
N ARG A 84 -6.83 -2.06 4.36
CA ARG A 84 -6.44 -2.36 5.74
C ARG A 84 -4.93 -2.64 5.86
N GLY A 85 -4.34 -3.36 4.92
CA GLY A 85 -2.91 -3.65 4.90
C GLY A 85 -2.07 -2.37 4.71
N LEU A 86 -2.53 -1.44 3.86
CA LEU A 86 -1.86 -0.17 3.64
C LEU A 86 -1.83 0.75 4.87
N GLN A 87 -2.69 0.52 5.88
CA GLN A 87 -2.65 1.28 7.14
C GLN A 87 -1.31 1.15 7.89
N GLU A 88 -0.59 0.04 7.70
CA GLU A 88 0.78 -0.13 8.21
C GLU A 88 1.72 0.98 7.73
N PHE A 89 1.44 1.54 6.56
CA PHE A 89 2.29 2.50 5.85
C PHE A 89 1.72 3.93 5.84
N LYS A 90 0.65 4.20 6.60
CA LYS A 90 -0.07 5.49 6.59
C LYS A 90 0.77 6.73 6.92
N LYS A 91 1.94 6.54 7.52
CA LYS A 91 2.88 7.62 7.87
C LYS A 91 3.83 8.00 6.73
N ILE A 92 3.83 7.26 5.62
CA ILE A 92 4.65 7.53 4.45
C ILE A 92 3.77 8.22 3.39
N PRO A 93 3.88 9.55 3.21
CA PRO A 93 2.96 10.31 2.38
C PRO A 93 3.02 9.95 0.89
N GLU A 94 4.15 9.38 0.43
CA GLU A 94 4.31 8.98 -0.96
C GLU A 94 3.48 7.73 -1.32
N ILE A 95 3.14 6.88 -0.36
CA ILE A 95 2.35 5.66 -0.59
C ILE A 95 0.86 6.04 -0.71
N PRO A 96 0.22 5.83 -1.89
CA PRO A 96 -1.21 6.01 -2.01
C PRO A 96 -1.96 5.12 -1.02
N GLN A 97 -2.83 5.71 -0.20
CA GLN A 97 -3.57 4.99 0.84
C GLN A 97 -4.79 4.23 0.29
N ASP A 98 -5.19 4.54 -0.94
CA ASP A 98 -6.16 3.78 -1.72
C ASP A 98 -5.56 3.52 -3.11
N PRO A 99 -5.23 2.26 -3.46
CA PRO A 99 -4.58 1.97 -4.73
C PRO A 99 -5.51 2.18 -5.93
N TYR A 100 -6.82 2.27 -5.71
CA TYR A 100 -7.83 2.54 -6.73
C TYR A 100 -8.23 4.01 -6.79
N ASP A 101 -7.59 4.90 -6.02
CA ASP A 101 -7.93 6.32 -5.99
C ASP A 101 -6.71 7.24 -5.77
N ILE A 102 -6.03 7.61 -6.86
CA ILE A 102 -4.74 8.33 -6.82
C ILE A 102 -4.88 9.75 -7.39
N LEU A 103 -4.36 10.76 -6.69
CA LEU A 103 -4.28 12.13 -7.22
C LEU A 103 -3.34 12.18 -8.43
N VAL A 104 -3.73 12.87 -9.51
CA VAL A 104 -2.89 13.03 -10.70
C VAL A 104 -1.54 13.66 -10.34
N LYS A 105 -1.52 14.68 -9.47
CA LYS A 105 -0.26 15.26 -8.96
C LYS A 105 0.66 14.22 -8.34
N GLN A 106 0.11 13.31 -7.53
CA GLN A 106 0.88 12.26 -6.88
C GLN A 106 1.39 11.26 -7.93
N ALA A 107 0.53 10.82 -8.85
CA ALA A 107 0.92 9.91 -9.93
C ALA A 107 2.08 10.47 -10.77
N LYS A 108 1.99 11.73 -11.22
CA LYS A 108 3.07 12.41 -11.98
C LYS A 108 4.37 12.45 -11.19
N ASN A 109 4.31 12.84 -9.92
CA ASN A 109 5.48 12.87 -9.04
C ASN A 109 6.13 11.49 -8.90
N LEU A 110 5.33 10.44 -8.68
CA LEU A 110 5.86 9.09 -8.56
C LEU A 110 6.47 8.61 -9.89
N MET A 111 5.80 8.85 -11.02
CA MET A 111 6.30 8.49 -12.35
C MET A 111 7.63 9.18 -12.69
N SER A 112 7.83 10.43 -12.27
CA SER A 112 9.11 11.14 -12.55
C SER A 112 10.31 10.52 -11.85
N HIS A 113 10.11 9.66 -10.85
CA HIS A 113 11.18 8.91 -10.19
C HIS A 113 11.40 7.52 -10.79
N TYR A 114 10.63 7.11 -11.81
CA TYR A 114 10.76 5.76 -12.39
C TYR A 114 12.15 5.52 -13.00
N ASP A 115 12.80 6.55 -13.56
CA ASP A 115 14.13 6.44 -14.18
C ASP A 115 15.27 6.85 -13.23
N ASP A 116 14.99 7.10 -11.95
CA ASP A 116 16.04 7.40 -10.96
C ASP A 116 17.07 6.28 -10.90
N ILE A 117 18.35 6.64 -10.86
CA ILE A 117 19.45 5.69 -10.72
C ILE A 117 19.58 5.30 -9.24
N LEU A 118 19.60 4.00 -8.96
CA LEU A 118 19.86 3.43 -7.65
C LEU A 118 21.33 3.03 -7.50
N SER A 119 21.82 2.95 -6.25
CA SER A 119 23.10 2.28 -5.99
C SER A 119 22.98 0.77 -6.24
N PHE A 120 24.10 0.07 -6.32
CA PHE A 120 24.11 -1.39 -6.52
C PHE A 120 23.27 -2.15 -5.47
N GLU A 121 23.40 -1.79 -4.19
CA GLU A 121 22.64 -2.41 -3.10
C GLU A 121 21.15 -2.07 -3.17
N GLN A 122 20.82 -0.86 -3.58
CA GLN A 122 19.44 -0.41 -3.74
C GLN A 122 18.77 -1.10 -4.94
N GLU A 123 19.49 -1.26 -6.05
CA GLU A 123 19.01 -1.99 -7.24
C GLU A 123 18.70 -3.45 -6.89
N LYS A 124 19.54 -4.11 -6.08
CA LYS A 124 19.25 -5.46 -5.58
C LYS A 124 17.92 -5.57 -4.83
N ALA A 125 17.59 -4.57 -4.02
CA ALA A 125 16.30 -4.54 -3.32
C ALA A 125 15.14 -4.36 -4.31
N TYR A 126 15.31 -3.50 -5.31
CA TYR A 126 14.32 -3.27 -6.36
C TYR A 126 14.09 -4.54 -7.21
N ASP A 127 15.16 -5.15 -7.70
CA ASP A 127 15.13 -6.39 -8.49
C ASP A 127 14.53 -7.56 -7.73
N PHE A 128 14.83 -7.67 -6.43
CA PHE A 128 14.19 -8.67 -5.58
C PHE A 128 12.66 -8.47 -5.59
N ALA A 129 12.18 -7.23 -5.40
CA ALA A 129 10.75 -6.96 -5.40
C ALA A 129 10.10 -7.24 -6.77
N MET A 130 10.82 -6.96 -7.86
CA MET A 130 10.39 -7.29 -9.22
C MET A 130 10.19 -8.79 -9.39
N GLN A 131 11.04 -9.62 -8.79
CA GLN A 131 10.94 -11.08 -8.93
C GLN A 131 9.94 -11.72 -7.95
N ASN A 132 9.68 -11.09 -6.81
CA ASN A 132 8.96 -11.71 -5.69
C ASN A 132 7.59 -11.08 -5.36
N SER A 133 7.20 -10.02 -6.07
CA SER A 133 5.81 -9.53 -6.02
C SER A 133 4.89 -10.46 -6.82
N HIS A 134 3.59 -10.46 -6.49
CA HIS A 134 2.63 -11.37 -7.11
C HIS A 134 2.52 -11.19 -8.63
N GLU A 135 2.69 -9.95 -9.10
CA GLU A 135 2.67 -9.62 -10.53
C GLU A 135 4.05 -9.68 -11.19
N GLN A 136 5.07 -10.13 -10.46
CA GLN A 136 6.48 -10.07 -10.90
C GLN A 136 6.87 -8.66 -11.39
N GLY A 137 6.43 -7.66 -10.60
CA GLY A 137 6.60 -6.26 -10.86
C GLY A 137 5.60 -5.40 -10.08
N PRO A 138 5.68 -4.07 -10.23
CA PRO A 138 4.76 -3.13 -9.58
C PRO A 138 3.31 -3.22 -10.06
N CYS A 139 3.06 -3.90 -11.19
CA CYS A 139 1.75 -4.05 -11.80
C CYS A 139 1.77 -5.23 -12.80
N CYS A 140 0.60 -5.81 -13.10
CA CYS A 140 0.42 -6.87 -14.09
C CYS A 140 0.90 -6.54 -15.52
N CYS A 141 0.97 -5.26 -15.86
CA CYS A 141 1.40 -4.79 -17.18
C CYS A 141 2.20 -3.49 -17.06
N LYS A 142 3.03 -3.19 -18.06
CA LYS A 142 3.80 -1.93 -18.17
C LYS A 142 2.93 -0.72 -18.58
N CYS A 143 1.85 -0.49 -17.84
CA CYS A 143 0.99 0.68 -17.95
C CYS A 143 1.45 1.81 -17.02
N TRP A 144 0.71 2.92 -16.96
CA TRP A 144 0.96 4.02 -16.02
C TRP A 144 1.17 3.58 -14.56
N ARG A 145 0.45 2.56 -14.06
CA ARG A 145 0.62 2.05 -12.69
C ARG A 145 1.99 1.43 -12.48
N TRP A 146 2.53 0.76 -13.48
CA TRP A 146 3.90 0.24 -13.45
C TRP A 146 4.90 1.37 -13.20
N TYR A 147 4.76 2.48 -13.92
CA TYR A 147 5.64 3.64 -13.78
C TYR A 147 5.44 4.36 -12.44
N VAL A 148 4.19 4.53 -12.00
CA VAL A 148 3.85 5.11 -10.69
C VAL A 148 4.46 4.28 -9.56
N TYR A 149 4.16 2.99 -9.50
CA TYR A 149 4.58 2.16 -8.37
C TYR A 149 6.04 1.72 -8.46
N GLY A 150 6.61 1.63 -9.68
CA GLY A 150 8.04 1.47 -9.87
C GLY A 150 8.82 2.69 -9.35
N GLY A 151 8.38 3.90 -9.71
CA GLY A 151 8.96 5.13 -9.19
C GLY A 151 8.76 5.29 -7.67
N LEU A 152 7.59 4.91 -7.14
CA LEU A 152 7.37 4.79 -5.70
C LEU A 152 8.40 3.85 -5.07
N GLY A 153 8.67 2.70 -5.68
CA GLY A 153 9.65 1.74 -5.17
C GLY A 153 11.04 2.35 -5.04
N LYS A 154 11.48 3.12 -6.03
CA LYS A 154 12.76 3.84 -6.00
C LYS A 154 12.80 4.88 -4.86
N ILE A 155 11.73 5.63 -4.65
CA ILE A 155 11.62 6.55 -3.51
C ILE A 155 11.70 5.80 -2.18
N LEU A 156 10.96 4.70 -2.04
CA LEU A 156 10.90 3.91 -0.80
C LEU A 156 12.26 3.31 -0.43
N ILE A 157 13.00 2.82 -1.42
CA ILE A 157 14.36 2.32 -1.20
C ILE A 157 15.29 3.46 -0.81
N ARG A 158 15.32 4.56 -1.58
CA ARG A 158 16.29 5.67 -1.36
C ARG A 158 16.04 6.45 -0.08
N LYS A 159 14.79 6.77 0.21
CA LYS A 159 14.40 7.69 1.31
C LYS A 159 14.07 6.95 2.60
N TYR A 160 13.51 5.74 2.49
CA TYR A 160 12.99 5.00 3.64
C TYR A 160 13.73 3.67 3.88
N ASN A 161 14.79 3.38 3.12
CA ASN A 161 15.62 2.17 3.25
C ASN A 161 14.80 0.88 3.19
N PHE A 162 13.80 0.83 2.31
CA PHE A 162 13.01 -0.38 2.13
C PHE A 162 13.88 -1.52 1.58
N THR A 163 13.71 -2.72 2.14
CA THR A 163 14.22 -3.96 1.56
C THR A 163 13.33 -4.42 0.41
N GLY A 164 13.79 -5.40 -0.37
CA GLY A 164 13.00 -5.96 -1.47
C GLY A 164 11.70 -6.62 -1.00
N GLU A 165 11.71 -7.31 0.14
CA GLU A 165 10.50 -7.93 0.72
C GLU A 165 9.48 -6.87 1.11
N ARG A 166 9.94 -5.78 1.73
CA ARG A 166 9.06 -4.68 2.14
C ARG A 166 8.47 -3.95 0.94
N LEU A 167 9.25 -3.81 -0.14
CA LEU A 167 8.78 -3.24 -1.40
C LEU A 167 7.78 -4.18 -2.10
N ALA A 168 8.08 -5.48 -2.19
CA ALA A 168 7.16 -6.47 -2.77
C ALA A 168 5.82 -6.47 -2.04
N LYS A 169 5.83 -6.40 -0.70
CA LYS A 169 4.61 -6.27 0.10
C LYS A 169 3.79 -5.03 -0.27
N ILE A 170 4.45 -3.88 -0.48
CA ILE A 170 3.76 -2.66 -0.94
C ILE A 170 3.15 -2.86 -2.31
N TRP A 171 3.88 -3.41 -3.28
CA TRP A 171 3.33 -3.65 -4.62
C TRP A 171 2.14 -4.60 -4.58
N ASN A 172 2.21 -5.68 -3.81
CA ASN A 172 1.10 -6.62 -3.64
C ASN A 172 -0.14 -5.95 -3.02
N LEU A 173 0.06 -5.08 -2.02
CA LEU A 173 -1.03 -4.31 -1.42
C LEU A 173 -1.55 -3.19 -2.32
N SER A 174 -0.70 -2.66 -3.19
CA SER A 174 -1.01 -1.50 -4.04
C SER A 174 -1.52 -1.89 -5.44
N ASP A 175 -1.62 -3.20 -5.72
CA ASP A 175 -2.09 -3.66 -7.01
C ASP A 175 -3.52 -3.15 -7.30
N GLY A 176 -3.64 -2.42 -8.40
CA GLY A 176 -4.90 -1.87 -8.90
C GLY A 176 -5.39 -2.55 -10.18
N CYS A 177 -4.85 -3.71 -10.55
CA CYS A 177 -5.28 -4.44 -11.75
C CYS A 177 -6.74 -4.91 -11.64
N GLY A 178 -7.22 -5.24 -10.43
CA GLY A 178 -8.55 -5.79 -10.16
C GLY A 178 -8.57 -7.32 -10.17
N GLY A 179 -9.76 -7.93 -10.24
CA GLY A 179 -9.93 -9.38 -10.28
C GLY A 179 -10.03 -10.05 -8.90
N ALA A 180 -10.51 -11.30 -8.90
CA ALA A 180 -10.72 -12.09 -7.68
C ALA A 180 -9.56 -13.04 -7.33
N GLY A 181 -8.65 -13.30 -8.27
CA GLY A 181 -7.56 -14.27 -8.11
C GLY A 181 -6.20 -13.65 -7.83
N ASP A 182 -5.27 -14.49 -7.36
CA ASP A 182 -3.85 -14.15 -7.18
C ASP A 182 -3.08 -14.28 -8.51
N HIS A 183 -3.29 -13.31 -9.40
CA HIS A 183 -2.38 -12.82 -10.46
C HIS A 183 -1.75 -13.80 -11.48
N VAL A 184 -1.06 -13.22 -12.47
CA VAL A 184 -0.50 -13.80 -13.73
C VAL A 184 -1.44 -14.40 -14.78
N ASN A 185 -2.75 -14.56 -14.54
CA ASN A 185 -3.73 -14.89 -15.58
C ASN A 185 -4.88 -13.88 -15.61
N HIS A 186 -4.61 -12.70 -16.17
CA HIS A 186 -5.64 -11.72 -16.50
C HIS A 186 -6.19 -12.06 -17.90
N SER A 187 -7.10 -13.04 -17.95
CA SER A 187 -7.81 -13.44 -19.18
C SER A 187 -8.91 -12.45 -19.54
#